data_AF-A0A126R083-F1
#
_entry.id   AF-A0A126R083-F1
#
_cell.length_a   1.000
_cell.length_b   1.000
_cell.length_c   1.000
_cell.angle_alpha   90.00
_cell.angle_beta   90.00
_cell.angle_gamma   90.00
#
_symmetry.space_group_name_H-M   'P 1'
#
loop_
_entity.id
_entity.type
_entity.pdbx_description
1 polymer ?
#
loop_
_entity_poly.entity_id
_entity_poly.type
_entity_poly.pdbx_seq_one_letter_code
_entity_poly.pdbx_strand_id
1 'polypeptide(L)'
;MEELYIMIYILVFIIGSIAGLLLSYKKHMEPFIISEIDVLTLVLAIVGWFLLLNHGLIGFISSVILLSLAFFFIGLTIGRRPGYGRMETAVAIFIAVVVWILTSGFLFKF
;
A
#
# COMPACT_ATOMS: atom_id res chain seq x y z
N MET A 1 9.68 -16.67 15.53
CA MET A 1 8.56 -16.66 14.57
C MET A 1 8.20 -15.24 14.15
N GLU A 2 7.90 -14.34 15.08
CA GLU A 2 7.59 -12.93 14.79
C GLU A 2 8.68 -12.23 13.96
N GLU A 3 9.95 -12.34 14.36
CA GLU A 3 11.11 -11.82 13.63
C GLU A 3 11.16 -12.29 12.17
N LEU A 4 10.85 -13.57 11.91
CA LEU A 4 10.81 -14.14 10.55
C LEU A 4 9.70 -13.49 9.71
N TYR A 5 8.53 -13.23 10.29
CA TYR A 5 7.45 -12.52 9.59
C TYR A 5 7.84 -11.06 9.29
N ILE A 6 8.50 -10.37 10.22
CA ILE A 6 9.02 -9.02 9.99
C ILE A 6 10.05 -9.02 8.86
N MET A 7 10.99 -9.98 8.84
CA MET A 7 11.95 -10.15 7.73
C MET A 7 11.24 -10.38 6.39
N ILE A 8 10.21 -11.24 6.35
CA ILE A 8 9.40 -11.48 5.14
C ILE A 8 8.73 -10.19 4.67
N TYR A 9 8.08 -9.44 5.57
CA TYR A 9 7.41 -8.18 5.23
C TYR A 9 8.38 -7.13 4.68
N ILE A 10 9.57 -6.99 5.28
CA ILE A 10 10.63 -6.09 4.80
C ILE A 10 11.13 -6.52 3.41
N LEU A 11 11.42 -7.81 3.20
CA LEU A 11 11.87 -8.32 1.90
C LEU A 11 10.81 -8.09 0.81
N VAL A 12 9.54 -8.36 1.11
CA VAL A 12 8.43 -8.17 0.18
C VAL A 12 8.17 -6.68 -0.10
N PHE A 13 8.31 -5.79 0.90
CA PHE A 13 8.29 -4.34 0.71
C PHE A 13 9.43 -3.85 -0.20
N ILE A 14 10.65 -4.38 -0.04
CA ILE A 14 11.81 -4.04 -0.88
C ILE A 14 11.56 -4.50 -2.33
N ILE A 15 11.10 -5.74 -2.53
CA ILE A 15 10.77 -6.27 -3.87
C ILE A 15 9.68 -5.43 -4.53
N GLY A 16 8.63 -5.08 -3.78
CA GLY A 16 7.58 -4.15 -4.21
C GLY A 16 8.16 -2.81 -4.64
N SER A 17 9.03 -2.21 -3.80
CA SER A 17 9.68 -0.91 -4.08
C SER A 17 10.53 -0.93 -5.34
N ILE A 18 11.32 -1.99 -5.56
CA ILE A 18 12.11 -2.17 -6.78
C ILE A 18 11.18 -2.30 -8.01
N ALA A 19 10.10 -3.07 -7.90
CA ALA A 19 9.12 -3.21 -8.98
C ALA A 19 8.42 -1.87 -9.29
N GLY A 20 8.03 -1.10 -8.26
CA GLY A 20 7.47 0.24 -8.38
C GLY A 20 8.40 1.20 -9.11
N LEU A 21 9.68 1.19 -8.74
CA LEU A 21 10.72 1.98 -9.39
C LEU A 21 10.82 1.60 -10.88
N LEU A 22 10.98 0.32 -11.20
CA LEU A 22 11.10 -0.18 -12.58
C LEU A 22 9.86 0.13 -13.44
N LEU A 23 8.65 0.04 -12.88
CA LEU A 23 7.42 0.45 -13.55
C LEU A 23 7.42 1.96 -13.84
N SER A 24 7.86 2.78 -12.90
CA SER A 24 8.00 4.23 -13.06
C SER A 24 9.02 4.59 -14.16
N TYR A 25 10.17 3.90 -14.21
CA TYR A 25 11.16 4.06 -15.29
C TYR A 25 10.63 3.70 -16.68
N LYS A 26 9.76 2.69 -16.79
CA LYS A 26 9.16 2.27 -18.07
C LYS A 26 8.02 3.19 -18.51
N LYS A 27 7.25 3.74 -17.57
CA LYS A 27 6.04 4.53 -17.87
C LYS A 27 6.33 6.02 -18.07
N HIS A 28 7.33 6.57 -17.38
CA HIS A 28 7.61 8.00 -17.38
C HIS A 28 9.03 8.27 -17.90
N MET A 29 9.13 9.07 -18.96
CA MET A 29 10.43 9.52 -19.48
C MET A 29 11.11 10.47 -18.49
N GLU A 30 10.36 11.44 -17.96
CA GLU A 30 10.88 12.49 -17.09
C GLU A 30 11.14 12.03 -15.64
N PRO A 31 12.24 12.50 -15.01
CA PRO A 31 12.64 12.04 -13.68
C PRO A 31 11.74 12.55 -12.55
N PHE A 32 11.06 13.68 -12.74
CA PHE A 32 10.22 14.33 -11.73
C PHE A 32 9.13 15.17 -12.40
N ILE A 33 7.87 14.74 -12.29
CA ILE A 33 6.68 15.55 -12.60
C ILE A 33 5.76 15.47 -11.38
N ILE A 34 5.10 16.58 -11.05
CA ILE A 34 3.87 16.55 -10.24
C ILE A 34 2.77 16.04 -11.19
N SER A 35 2.70 14.72 -11.38
CA SER A 35 1.79 14.14 -12.37
C SER A 35 0.35 14.17 -11.88
N GLU A 36 -0.56 14.11 -12.84
CA GLU A 36 -1.94 13.71 -12.57
C GLU A 36 -1.99 12.34 -11.89
N ILE A 37 -3.09 12.08 -11.18
CA ILE A 37 -3.31 10.84 -10.42
C ILE A 37 -3.33 9.64 -11.38
N ASP A 38 -2.43 8.69 -11.16
CA ASP A 38 -2.38 7.45 -11.94
C ASP A 38 -3.38 6.44 -11.35
N VAL A 39 -4.48 6.21 -12.08
CA VAL A 39 -5.60 5.37 -11.62
C VAL A 39 -5.16 3.95 -11.23
N LEU A 40 -4.24 3.33 -11.97
CA LEU A 40 -3.72 1.99 -11.64
C LEU A 40 -2.95 2.02 -10.32
N THR A 41 -2.16 3.07 -10.11
CA THR A 41 -1.38 3.29 -8.88
C THR A 41 -2.27 3.58 -7.69
N LEU A 42 -3.34 4.35 -7.89
CA LEU A 42 -4.37 4.61 -6.89
C LEU A 42 -5.06 3.32 -6.45
N VAL A 43 -5.49 2.46 -7.39
CA VAL A 43 -6.10 1.17 -7.06
C VAL A 43 -5.14 0.28 -6.29
N LEU A 44 -3.88 0.16 -6.73
CA LEU A 44 -2.86 -0.63 -6.03
C LEU A 44 -2.55 -0.06 -4.63
N ALA A 45 -2.50 1.27 -4.48
CA ALA A 45 -2.31 1.93 -3.20
C ALA A 45 -3.48 1.65 -2.25
N ILE A 46 -4.73 1.79 -2.73
CA ILE A 46 -5.94 1.52 -1.96
C ILE A 46 -5.94 0.07 -1.49
N VAL A 47 -5.64 -0.91 -2.36
CA VAL A 47 -5.54 -2.32 -1.97
C VAL A 47 -4.45 -2.53 -0.91
N GLY A 48 -3.26 -1.97 -1.10
CA GLY A 48 -2.15 -2.11 -0.16
C GLY A 48 -2.47 -1.57 1.24
N TRP A 49 -2.95 -0.32 1.33
CA TRP A 49 -3.27 0.32 2.60
C TRP A 49 -4.54 -0.24 3.25
N PHE A 50 -5.54 -0.62 2.46
CA PHE A 50 -6.71 -1.34 2.95
C PHE A 50 -6.28 -2.64 3.62
N LEU A 51 -5.47 -3.46 2.96
CA LEU A 51 -5.00 -4.73 3.52
C LEU A 51 -4.17 -4.50 4.79
N LEU A 52 -3.29 -3.49 4.83
CA LEU A 52 -2.49 -3.21 6.03
C LEU A 52 -3.38 -2.97 7.26
N LEU A 53 -4.33 -2.04 7.16
CA LEU A 53 -5.16 -1.59 8.30
C LEU A 53 -6.39 -2.48 8.55
N ASN A 54 -6.91 -3.15 7.52
CA ASN A 54 -8.21 -3.83 7.55
C ASN A 54 -8.14 -5.34 7.23
N HIS A 55 -6.95 -5.97 7.19
CA HIS A 55 -6.82 -7.42 6.98
C HIS A 55 -7.67 -8.26 7.94
N GLY A 56 -7.92 -7.79 9.17
CA GLY A 56 -8.80 -8.45 10.14
C GLY A 56 -10.27 -8.61 9.69
N LEU A 57 -10.71 -7.85 8.68
CA LEU A 57 -12.03 -8.04 8.05
C LEU A 57 -12.07 -9.25 7.10
N ILE A 58 -10.91 -9.79 6.70
CA ILE A 58 -10.77 -10.90 5.74
C ILE A 58 -10.43 -12.18 6.52
N GLY A 59 -11.42 -12.73 7.22
CA GLY A 59 -11.23 -13.88 8.12
C GLY A 59 -10.88 -15.23 7.45
N PHE A 60 -10.87 -15.32 6.12
CA PHE A 60 -10.64 -16.56 5.37
C PHE A 60 -9.23 -16.68 4.75
N ILE A 61 -8.35 -15.70 4.95
CA ILE A 61 -6.95 -15.72 4.49
C ILE A 61 -6.04 -15.43 5.68
N SER A 62 -4.89 -16.11 5.77
CA SER A 62 -3.89 -15.85 6.81
C SER A 62 -3.40 -14.40 6.78
N SER A 63 -3.39 -13.73 7.95
CA SER A 63 -2.89 -12.37 8.10
C SER A 63 -1.46 -12.20 7.58
N VAL A 64 -0.61 -13.22 7.66
CA VAL A 64 0.77 -13.17 7.13
C VAL A 64 0.78 -12.98 5.61
N ILE A 65 -0.15 -13.61 4.90
CA ILE A 65 -0.30 -13.47 3.43
C ILE A 65 -0.86 -12.08 3.11
N LEU A 66 -1.91 -11.65 3.82
CA LEU A 66 -2.55 -10.35 3.60
C LEU A 66 -1.60 -9.17 3.87
N LEU A 67 -0.83 -9.24 4.96
CA LEU A 67 0.19 -8.24 5.30
C LEU A 67 1.36 -8.27 4.30
N SER A 68 1.81 -9.45 3.85
CA SER A 68 2.83 -9.52 2.79
C SER A 68 2.37 -8.83 1.51
N LEU A 69 1.12 -9.06 1.07
CA LEU A 69 0.53 -8.36 -0.07
C LEU A 69 0.37 -6.85 0.18
N ALA A 70 -0.02 -6.45 1.39
CA ALA A 70 -0.10 -5.05 1.79
C ALA A 70 1.26 -4.35 1.62
N PHE A 71 2.31 -4.91 2.23
CA PHE A 71 3.67 -4.38 2.12
C PHE A 71 4.22 -4.40 0.69
N PHE A 72 3.88 -5.41 -0.12
CA PHE A 72 4.23 -5.44 -1.54
C PHE A 72 3.63 -4.24 -2.30
N PHE A 73 2.32 -4.03 -2.17
CA PHE A 73 1.62 -2.97 -2.91
C PHE A 73 2.00 -1.56 -2.41
N ILE A 74 2.18 -1.38 -1.09
CA ILE A 74 2.66 -0.12 -0.51
C ILE A 74 4.10 0.17 -0.99
N GLY A 75 4.97 -0.83 -1.04
CA GLY A 75 6.30 -0.70 -1.64
C GLY A 75 6.21 -0.30 -3.12
N LEU A 76 5.37 -0.99 -3.90
CA LEU A 76 5.18 -0.75 -5.34
C LEU A 76 4.65 0.66 -5.68
N THR A 77 3.89 1.28 -4.79
CA THR A 77 3.36 2.63 -4.99
C THR A 77 4.31 3.71 -4.46
N ILE A 78 4.93 3.52 -3.30
CA ILE A 78 5.87 4.49 -2.70
C ILE A 78 7.25 4.46 -3.39
N GLY A 79 7.72 3.29 -3.80
CA GLY A 79 9.05 3.09 -4.41
C GLY A 79 9.20 3.61 -5.84
N ARG A 80 8.21 4.35 -6.36
CA ARG A 80 8.29 5.01 -7.67
C ARG A 80 9.30 6.17 -7.67
N ARG A 81 9.61 6.71 -8.85
CA ARG A 81 10.40 7.96 -8.95
C ARG A 81 9.72 9.06 -8.12
N PRO A 82 10.50 9.98 -7.51
CA PRO A 82 9.93 11.12 -6.80
C PRO A 82 8.94 11.90 -7.67
N GLY A 83 7.81 12.32 -7.09
CA GLY A 83 6.69 12.96 -7.81
C GLY A 83 5.51 12.02 -8.07
N TYR A 84 5.76 10.73 -8.30
CA TYR A 84 4.72 9.74 -8.62
C TYR A 84 4.29 8.92 -7.39
N GLY A 85 3.04 8.44 -7.34
CA GLY A 85 2.54 7.51 -6.32
C GLY A 85 2.29 8.10 -4.93
N ARG A 86 2.76 9.32 -4.66
CA ARG A 86 2.63 10.01 -3.37
C ARG A 86 1.20 10.44 -3.07
N MET A 87 0.50 11.04 -4.04
CA MET A 87 -0.88 11.49 -3.86
C MET A 87 -1.83 10.29 -3.75
N GLU A 88 -1.59 9.26 -4.56
CA GLU A 88 -2.27 7.98 -4.53
C GLU A 88 -2.13 7.28 -3.17
N THR A 89 -0.92 7.29 -2.61
CA THR A 89 -0.63 6.80 -1.26
C THR A 89 -1.40 7.59 -0.21
N ALA A 90 -1.42 8.92 -0.27
CA ALA A 90 -2.15 9.76 0.69
C ALA A 90 -3.68 9.51 0.65
N VAL A 91 -4.26 9.43 -0.55
CA VAL A 91 -5.68 9.11 -0.74
C VAL A 91 -6.01 7.69 -0.25
N ALA A 92 -5.14 6.72 -0.53
CA ALA A 92 -5.30 5.34 -0.07
C ALA A 92 -5.23 5.20 1.46
N ILE A 93 -4.30 5.88 2.11
CA ILE A 93 -4.23 5.95 3.59
C ILE A 93 -5.53 6.53 4.14
N PHE A 94 -6.00 7.65 3.60
CA PHE A 94 -7.24 8.28 4.05
C PHE A 94 -8.44 7.32 3.95
N ILE A 95 -8.63 6.68 2.80
CA ILE A 95 -9.70 5.68 2.59
C ILE A 95 -9.58 4.51 3.57
N ALA A 96 -8.38 3.93 3.71
CA ALA A 96 -8.14 2.78 4.58
C ALA A 96 -8.37 3.10 6.07
N VAL A 97 -8.02 4.31 6.51
CA VAL A 97 -8.28 4.81 7.87
C VAL A 97 -9.78 5.06 8.08
N VAL A 98 -10.50 5.65 7.11
CA VAL A 98 -11.95 5.84 7.22
C VAL A 98 -12.68 4.50 7.37
N VAL A 99 -12.33 3.48 6.56
CA VAL A 99 -12.90 2.13 6.71
C VAL A 99 -12.57 1.54 8.10
N TRP A 100 -11.34 1.69 8.57
CA TRP A 100 -10.93 1.18 9.88
C TRP A 100 -11.70 1.85 11.03
N ILE A 101 -11.91 3.16 10.99
CA ILE A 101 -12.71 3.89 11.99
C ILE A 101 -14.17 3.42 12.00
N LEU A 102 -14.78 3.26 10.82
CA LEU A 102 -16.17 2.80 10.68
C LEU A 102 -16.37 1.35 11.15
N THR A 103 -15.38 0.48 10.95
CA THR A 103 -15.50 -0.96 11.27
C THR A 103 -14.99 -1.33 12.67
N SER A 104 -14.08 -0.56 13.26
CA SER A 104 -13.59 -0.75 14.64
C SER A 104 -14.59 -0.34 15.72
N GLY A 105 -15.72 0.28 15.34
CA GLY A 105 -16.73 0.79 16.27
C GLY A 105 -16.28 1.99 17.10
N PHE A 106 -15.14 2.62 16.76
CA PHE A 106 -14.57 3.75 17.50
C PHE A 106 -15.54 4.94 17.64
N LEU A 107 -16.36 5.19 16.61
CA LEU A 107 -17.36 6.26 16.59
C LEU A 107 -18.59 6.00 17.49
N PHE A 108 -18.81 4.77 17.94
CA PHE A 108 -20.02 4.36 18.69
C PHE A 108 -19.73 3.99 20.15
N LYS A 109 -18.60 4.48 20.71
CA LYS A 109 -18.18 4.26 22.11
C LYS A 109 -18.39 5.50 23.01
N PHE A 110 -19.31 6.38 22.63
CA PHE A 110 -19.74 7.57 23.38
C PHE A 110 -21.24 7.50 23.68
#